data_AF-A0A520J852-F1
#
_entry.id   AF-A0A520J852-F1
#
_cell.length_a   1.000
_cell.length_b   1.000
_cell.length_c   1.000
_cell.angle_alpha   90.00
_cell.angle_beta   90.00
_cell.angle_gamma   90.00
#
_symmetry.space_group_name_H-M   'P 1'
#
loop_
_entity.id
_entity.type
_entity.pdbx_description
1 polymer ?
#
loop_
_entity_poly.entity_id
_entity_poly.type
_entity_poly.pdbx_seq_one_letter_code
_entity_poly.pdbx_strand_id
1 'polypeptide(L)'
;AENALPQRATANVNCRIFPGESVDDTLATLKRLAGPKVTVTANQPVRPTAIPPALDPKIVGPATRIAAKHFPGVPLVPLMSTGATDGIFLQAIGIPVYGAPGIFVDPDMSGIHGLNERVSIKALYEGRDYLFDLVKAYAG
;
A
#
# COMPACT_ATOMS: atom_id res chain seq x y z
N ALA A 1 33.67 -25.38 -1.48
CA ALA A 1 34.27 -26.55 -0.81
C ALA A 1 33.68 -26.66 0.58
N GLU A 2 33.44 -27.86 1.10
CA GLU A 2 32.75 -28.09 2.38
C GLU A 2 33.49 -27.54 3.61
N ASN A 3 34.78 -27.23 3.48
CA ASN A 3 35.65 -26.68 4.53
C ASN A 3 36.12 -25.23 4.25
N ALA A 4 35.43 -24.48 3.37
CA ALA A 4 35.77 -23.09 3.06
C ALA A 4 34.80 -22.12 3.74
N LEU A 5 35.34 -21.16 4.51
CA LEU A 5 34.52 -20.10 5.13
C LEU A 5 33.96 -19.14 4.05
N PRO A 6 32.66 -18.78 4.11
CA PRO A 6 32.06 -17.82 3.18
C PRO A 6 32.80 -16.49 3.21
N GLN A 7 33.25 -16.01 2.05
CA GLN A 7 33.95 -14.73 1.92
C GLN A 7 32.98 -13.55 1.70
N ARG A 8 31.70 -13.83 1.40
CA ARG A 8 30.67 -12.83 1.12
C ARG A 8 29.30 -13.35 1.53
N ALA A 9 28.51 -12.45 2.11
CA ALA A 9 27.07 -12.62 2.27
C ALA A 9 26.37 -11.37 1.74
N THR A 10 25.19 -11.56 1.16
CA THR A 10 24.32 -10.47 0.69
C THR A 10 22.92 -10.73 1.20
N ALA A 11 22.24 -9.69 1.67
CA ALA A 11 20.86 -9.74 2.09
C ALA A 11 20.08 -8.59 1.46
N ASN A 12 18.79 -8.82 1.21
CA ASN A 12 17.85 -7.78 0.84
C ASN A 12 16.96 -7.49 2.04
N VAL A 13 16.85 -6.21 2.42
CA VAL A 13 16.01 -5.75 3.53
C VAL A 13 14.91 -4.89 2.93
N ASN A 14 13.66 -5.33 3.06
CA ASN A 14 12.51 -4.54 2.65
C ASN A 14 12.06 -3.67 3.82
N CYS A 15 12.13 -2.34 3.64
CA CYS A 15 11.66 -1.38 4.64
C CYS A 15 10.30 -0.82 4.21
N ARG A 16 9.31 -0.88 5.11
CA ARG A 16 8.06 -0.13 5.00
C ARG A 16 8.21 1.14 5.83
N ILE A 17 8.43 2.26 5.15
CA ILE A 17 8.75 3.54 5.77
C ILE A 17 7.45 4.29 6.06
N PHE A 18 7.28 4.73 7.30
CA PHE A 18 6.06 5.39 7.74
C PHE A 18 5.92 6.78 7.11
N PRO A 19 4.71 7.27 6.80
CA PRO A 19 4.54 8.65 6.33
C PRO A 19 5.19 9.65 7.29
N GLY A 20 6.02 10.56 6.75
CA GLY A 20 6.81 11.51 7.53
C GLY A 20 8.26 11.10 7.76
N GLU A 21 8.64 9.86 7.48
CA GLU A 21 10.03 9.41 7.43
C GLU A 21 10.56 9.38 5.99
N SER A 22 11.88 9.52 5.83
CA SER A 22 12.54 9.46 4.52
C SER A 22 13.32 8.17 4.30
N VAL A 23 13.53 7.83 3.03
CA VAL A 23 14.42 6.73 2.63
C VAL A 23 15.86 6.99 3.09
N ASP A 24 16.29 8.25 3.08
CA ASP A 24 17.64 8.63 3.48
C ASP A 24 17.86 8.47 4.99
N ASP A 25 16.89 8.85 5.82
CA ASP A 25 16.96 8.66 7.28
C ASP A 25 16.94 7.18 7.66
N THR A 26 16.12 6.40 6.96
CA THR A 26 16.07 4.93 7.10
C THR A 26 17.43 4.32 6.71
N LEU A 27 18.00 4.73 5.56
CA LEU A 27 19.29 4.26 5.09
C LEU A 27 20.43 4.65 6.04
N ALA A 28 20.43 5.88 6.56
CA ALA A 28 21.39 6.35 7.53
C ALA A 28 21.35 5.51 8.81
N THR A 29 20.14 5.19 9.29
CA THR A 29 19.93 4.32 10.45
C THR A 29 20.46 2.91 10.19
N LEU A 30 20.15 2.30 9.04
CA LEU A 30 20.65 0.98 8.68
C LEU A 30 22.17 0.94 8.55
N LYS A 31 22.79 1.96 7.92
CA LYS A 31 24.25 2.09 7.84
C LYS A 31 24.91 2.15 9.22
N ARG A 32 24.33 2.95 10.12
CA ARG A 32 24.82 3.08 11.50
C ARG A 32 24.75 1.75 12.25
N LEU A 33 23.66 1.01 12.12
CA LEU A 33 23.45 -0.27 12.82
C LEU A 33 24.30 -1.41 12.24
N ALA A 34 24.49 -1.44 10.92
CA ALA A 34 25.27 -2.49 10.25
C ALA A 34 26.78 -2.41 10.54
N GLY A 35 27.27 -1.21 10.88
CA GLY A 35 28.67 -0.98 11.22
C GLY A 35 29.61 -0.91 10.00
N PRO A 36 30.90 -0.63 10.22
CA PRO A 36 31.82 -0.21 9.15
C PRO A 36 32.23 -1.33 8.19
N LYS A 37 31.98 -2.60 8.54
CA LYS A 37 32.33 -3.77 7.70
C LYS A 37 31.22 -4.18 6.73
N VAL A 38 30.07 -3.50 6.76
CA VAL A 38 28.91 -3.82 5.93
C VAL A 38 28.63 -2.64 5.02
N THR A 39 28.53 -2.91 3.71
CA THR A 39 28.06 -1.92 2.74
C THR A 39 26.53 -1.99 2.67
N VAL A 40 25.86 -0.86 2.94
CA VAL A 40 24.41 -0.75 2.83
C VAL A 40 24.07 0.30 1.76
N THR A 41 23.26 -0.11 0.78
CA THR A 41 22.80 0.72 -0.32
C THR A 41 21.28 0.66 -0.44
N ALA A 42 20.66 1.78 -0.78
CA ALA A 42 19.25 1.78 -1.18
C ALA A 42 19.12 1.32 -2.64
N ASN A 43 18.08 0.52 -2.91
CA ASN A 43 17.74 0.15 -4.28
C ASN A 43 17.21 1.36 -5.04
N GLN A 44 17.64 1.52 -6.29
CA GLN A 44 17.22 2.61 -7.17
C GLN A 44 16.16 2.14 -8.18
N PRO A 45 15.25 3.03 -8.63
CA PRO A 45 15.11 4.42 -8.18
C PRO A 45 14.43 4.51 -6.80
N VAL A 46 14.86 5.49 -6.00
CA VAL A 46 14.12 5.88 -4.79
C VAL A 46 12.74 6.41 -5.19
N ARG A 47 11.70 5.78 -4.66
CA ARG A 47 10.31 6.18 -4.94
C ARG A 47 9.90 7.39 -4.08
N PRO A 48 8.94 8.21 -4.53
CA PRO A 48 8.44 9.33 -3.72
C PRO A 48 7.91 8.89 -2.36
N THR A 49 8.03 9.77 -1.36
CA THR A 49 7.43 9.58 -0.05
C THR A 49 5.91 9.64 -0.16
N ALA A 50 5.21 8.73 0.51
CA ALA A 50 3.76 8.74 0.57
C ALA A 50 3.25 9.97 1.33
N ILE A 51 2.29 10.69 0.74
CA ILE A 51 1.65 11.85 1.36
C ILE A 51 0.20 11.47 1.64
N PRO A 52 -0.21 11.32 2.90
CA PRO A 52 -1.60 11.06 3.22
C PRO A 52 -2.48 12.21 2.72
N PRO A 53 -3.47 11.97 1.84
CA PRO A 53 -4.38 13.02 1.43
C PRO A 53 -5.27 13.42 2.61
N ALA A 54 -5.67 14.69 2.66
CA ALA A 54 -6.75 15.10 3.56
C ALA A 54 -8.03 14.33 3.22
N LEU A 55 -8.87 14.00 4.21
CA LEU A 55 -10.13 13.31 3.96
C LEU A 55 -11.19 14.30 3.45
N ASP A 56 -11.11 14.65 2.16
CA ASP A 56 -12.02 15.61 1.54
C ASP A 56 -13.48 15.10 1.58
N PRO A 57 -14.43 15.84 2.19
CA PRO A 57 -15.85 15.48 2.22
C PRO A 57 -16.48 15.24 0.83
N LYS A 58 -15.94 15.85 -0.23
CA LYS A 58 -16.38 15.63 -1.62
C LYS A 58 -16.00 14.24 -2.15
N ILE A 59 -15.00 13.60 -1.55
CA ILE A 59 -14.58 12.23 -1.87
C ILE A 59 -15.20 11.26 -0.87
N VAL A 60 -14.98 11.48 0.42
CA VAL A 60 -15.45 10.55 1.47
C VAL A 60 -16.99 10.50 1.53
N GLY A 61 -17.68 11.63 1.28
CA GLY A 61 -19.14 11.69 1.33
C GLY A 61 -19.83 10.75 0.34
N PRO A 62 -19.58 10.88 -0.99
CA PRO A 62 -20.09 9.94 -1.98
C PRO A 62 -19.67 8.49 -1.70
N ALA A 63 -18.40 8.24 -1.34
CA ALA A 63 -17.92 6.90 -1.02
C ALA A 63 -18.71 6.24 0.12
N THR A 64 -18.98 6.98 1.21
CA THR A 64 -19.79 6.49 2.34
C THR A 64 -21.22 6.16 1.93
N ARG A 65 -21.85 7.02 1.12
CA ARG A 65 -23.23 6.79 0.66
C ARG A 65 -23.35 5.56 -0.24
N ILE A 66 -22.44 5.41 -1.20
CA ILE A 66 -22.42 4.24 -2.09
C ILE A 66 -22.07 2.96 -1.30
N ALA A 67 -21.16 3.06 -0.32
CA ALA A 67 -20.81 1.91 0.52
C ALA A 67 -22.02 1.44 1.35
N ALA A 68 -22.81 2.36 1.92
CA ALA A 68 -24.01 2.01 2.68
C ALA A 68 -25.09 1.30 1.83
N LYS A 69 -25.14 1.56 0.52
CA LYS A 69 -26.02 0.87 -0.44
C LYS A 69 -25.57 -0.57 -0.69
N HIS A 70 -24.28 -0.77 -0.97
CA HIS A 70 -23.73 -2.08 -1.35
C HIS A 70 -23.41 -2.97 -0.15
N PHE A 71 -23.06 -2.37 0.99
CA PHE A 71 -22.64 -3.06 2.22
C PHE A 71 -23.40 -2.53 3.44
N PRO A 72 -24.71 -2.82 3.58
CA PRO A 72 -25.52 -2.30 4.68
C PRO A 72 -24.97 -2.70 6.05
N GLY A 73 -24.82 -1.71 6.95
CA GLY A 73 -24.30 -1.92 8.30
C GLY A 73 -22.77 -1.99 8.41
N VAL A 74 -22.03 -1.92 7.29
CA VAL A 74 -20.56 -1.89 7.29
C VAL A 74 -20.08 -0.45 7.27
N PRO A 75 -19.31 0.03 8.27
CA PRO A 75 -18.81 1.40 8.28
C PRO A 75 -17.66 1.58 7.30
N LEU A 76 -17.63 2.74 6.61
CA LEU A 76 -16.45 3.19 5.88
C LEU A 76 -15.49 3.86 6.86
N VAL A 77 -14.28 3.32 7.02
CA VAL A 77 -13.26 3.87 7.93
C VAL A 77 -11.96 4.16 7.18
N PRO A 78 -11.21 5.22 7.56
CA PRO A 78 -9.87 5.44 7.04
C PRO A 78 -8.94 4.28 7.39
N LEU A 79 -8.17 3.82 6.40
CA LEU A 79 -7.16 2.78 6.57
C LEU A 79 -5.83 3.26 5.98
N MET A 80 -4.75 3.01 6.71
CA MET A 80 -3.39 3.15 6.20
C MET A 80 -2.85 1.76 5.87
N SER A 81 -2.63 1.49 4.58
CA SER A 81 -2.03 0.25 4.13
C SER A 81 -0.53 0.24 4.41
N THR A 82 0.01 -0.92 4.78
CA THR A 82 1.46 -1.15 4.89
C THR A 82 2.11 -1.46 3.54
N GLY A 83 1.30 -1.62 2.49
CA GLY A 83 1.75 -1.79 1.10
C GLY A 83 2.01 -0.46 0.39
N ALA A 84 2.68 -0.55 -0.76
CA ALA A 84 2.86 0.59 -1.66
C ALA A 84 1.87 0.50 -2.83
N THR A 85 1.39 1.65 -3.31
CA THR A 85 0.53 1.78 -4.49
C THR A 85 1.10 2.85 -5.42
N ASP A 86 0.57 2.94 -6.65
CA ASP A 86 0.96 3.99 -7.59
C ASP A 86 0.55 5.40 -7.14
N GLY A 87 -0.25 5.50 -6.07
CA GLY A 87 -0.70 6.78 -5.51
C GLY A 87 0.44 7.73 -5.16
N ILE A 88 1.60 7.21 -4.73
CA ILE A 88 2.77 8.04 -4.39
C ILE A 88 3.29 8.87 -5.58
N PHE A 89 3.14 8.38 -6.81
CA PHE A 89 3.61 9.08 -8.01
C PHE A 89 2.67 10.23 -8.38
N LEU A 90 1.36 10.03 -8.22
CA LEU A 90 0.35 11.06 -8.46
C LEU A 90 0.35 12.12 -7.35
N GLN A 91 0.50 11.70 -6.10
CA GLN A 91 0.64 12.59 -4.95
C GLN A 91 1.87 13.51 -5.08
N ALA A 92 2.98 12.99 -5.62
CA ALA A 92 4.20 13.77 -5.85
C ALA A 92 4.00 14.95 -6.83
N ILE A 93 2.99 14.89 -7.70
CA ILE A 93 2.62 15.98 -8.62
C ILE A 93 1.36 16.74 -8.17
N GLY A 94 0.94 16.57 -6.91
CA GLY A 94 -0.17 17.32 -6.31
C GLY A 94 -1.56 16.73 -6.54
N ILE A 95 -1.68 15.51 -7.07
CA ILE A 95 -2.98 14.84 -7.25
C ILE A 95 -3.26 13.97 -6.02
N PRO A 96 -4.28 14.29 -5.19
CA PRO A 96 -4.63 13.46 -4.04
C PRO A 96 -5.22 12.12 -4.52
N VAL A 97 -4.73 11.02 -3.95
CA VAL A 97 -5.16 9.65 -4.30
C VAL A 97 -5.72 8.94 -3.09
N TYR A 98 -6.91 8.37 -3.24
CA TYR A 98 -7.62 7.61 -2.21
C TYR A 98 -7.78 6.18 -2.69
N GLY A 99 -7.61 5.21 -1.78
CA GLY A 99 -7.95 3.82 -2.06
C GLY A 99 -9.47 3.66 -2.13
N ALA A 100 -9.98 3.06 -3.22
CA ALA A 100 -11.37 2.65 -3.30
C ALA A 100 -11.53 1.29 -2.58
N PRO A 101 -12.40 1.17 -1.56
CA PRO A 101 -12.71 -0.13 -0.96
C PRO A 101 -13.61 -0.94 -1.91
N GLY A 102 -14.06 -2.12 -1.48
CA GLY A 102 -15.18 -2.81 -2.13
C GLY A 102 -14.96 -4.29 -2.43
N ILE A 103 -13.70 -4.74 -2.51
CA ILE A 103 -13.39 -6.18 -2.59
C ILE A 103 -13.02 -6.65 -1.19
N PHE A 104 -13.85 -7.54 -0.65
CA PHE A 104 -13.63 -8.17 0.64
C PHE A 104 -12.62 -9.30 0.44
N VAL A 105 -11.62 -9.33 1.32
CA VAL A 105 -10.61 -10.38 1.39
C VAL A 105 -10.75 -11.14 2.70
N ASP A 106 -10.22 -12.36 2.72
CA ASP A 106 -10.12 -13.18 3.92
C ASP A 106 -9.14 -12.54 4.93
N PRO A 107 -9.17 -12.93 6.23
CA PRO A 107 -8.25 -12.39 7.24
C PRO A 107 -6.76 -12.62 6.93
N ASP A 108 -6.44 -13.62 6.09
CA ASP A 108 -5.09 -13.89 5.57
C ASP A 108 -4.74 -13.03 4.33
N MET A 109 -5.54 -12.00 4.05
CA MET A 109 -5.46 -11.16 2.86
C MET A 109 -5.64 -11.94 1.55
N SER A 110 -6.31 -13.10 1.60
CA SER A 110 -6.53 -13.99 0.45
C SER A 110 -5.27 -14.37 -0.33
N GLY A 111 -4.12 -14.35 0.34
CA GLY A 111 -2.83 -14.76 -0.23
C GLY A 111 -2.22 -13.78 -1.23
N ILE A 112 -2.52 -12.47 -1.15
CA ILE A 112 -1.89 -11.44 -2.00
C ILE A 112 -0.37 -11.62 -2.05
N HIS A 113 0.20 -11.70 -3.27
CA HIS A 113 1.62 -11.98 -3.55
C HIS A 113 2.13 -13.37 -3.12
N GLY A 114 1.24 -14.30 -2.78
CA GLY A 114 1.55 -15.67 -2.36
C GLY A 114 1.13 -16.73 -3.35
N LEU A 115 1.43 -17.99 -3.03
CA LEU A 115 0.90 -19.13 -3.77
C LEU A 115 -0.62 -19.24 -3.54
N ASN A 116 -1.38 -19.46 -4.61
CA ASN A 116 -2.85 -19.53 -4.58
C ASN A 116 -3.52 -18.24 -4.07
N GLU A 117 -3.00 -17.07 -4.48
CA GLU A 117 -3.74 -15.81 -4.41
C GLU A 117 -5.13 -15.98 -5.05
N ARG A 118 -6.17 -15.55 -4.35
CA ARG A 118 -7.56 -15.84 -4.72
C ARG A 118 -8.50 -14.70 -4.34
N VAL A 119 -9.72 -14.75 -4.89
CA VAL A 119 -10.82 -13.87 -4.48
C VAL A 119 -12.12 -14.65 -4.53
N SER A 120 -13.05 -14.35 -3.60
CA SER A 120 -14.41 -14.87 -3.69
C SER A 120 -15.10 -14.33 -4.95
N ILE A 121 -15.75 -15.21 -5.71
CA ILE A 121 -16.54 -14.82 -6.89
C ILE A 121 -17.59 -13.77 -6.50
N LYS A 122 -18.24 -13.95 -5.35
CA LYS A 122 -19.22 -13.01 -4.83
C LYS A 122 -18.57 -11.64 -4.55
N ALA A 123 -17.45 -11.61 -3.82
CA ALA A 123 -16.74 -10.37 -3.48
C ALA A 123 -16.23 -9.64 -4.73
N LEU A 124 -15.83 -10.38 -5.77
CA LEU A 124 -15.44 -9.80 -7.05
C LEU A 124 -16.61 -9.07 -7.72
N TYR A 125 -17.79 -9.69 -7.79
CA TYR A 125 -18.96 -9.06 -8.41
C TYR A 125 -19.51 -7.90 -7.58
N GLU A 126 -19.58 -8.03 -6.25
CA GLU A 126 -19.99 -6.94 -5.35
C GLU A 126 -19.02 -5.75 -5.43
N GLY A 127 -17.71 -6.02 -5.46
CA GLY A 127 -16.68 -5.00 -5.61
C GLY A 127 -16.74 -4.29 -6.96
N ARG A 128 -17.01 -5.02 -8.05
CA ARG A 128 -17.26 -4.45 -9.38
C ARG A 128 -18.45 -3.48 -9.36
N ASP A 129 -19.57 -3.90 -8.79
CA ASP A 129 -20.82 -3.11 -8.78
C ASP A 129 -20.68 -1.86 -7.90
N TYR A 130 -20.02 -1.99 -6.74
CA TYR A 130 -19.63 -0.86 -5.91
C TYR A 130 -18.75 0.13 -6.65
N LEU A 131 -17.67 -0.35 -7.28
CA LEU A 131 -16.72 0.53 -7.99
C LEU A 131 -17.39 1.25 -9.17
N PHE A 132 -18.27 0.58 -9.89
CA PHE A 132 -19.04 1.17 -10.98
C PHE A 132 -19.93 2.33 -10.50
N ASP A 133 -20.73 2.10 -9.46
CA ASP A 133 -21.59 3.13 -8.88
C ASP A 133 -20.78 4.27 -8.26
N LEU A 134 -19.63 3.97 -7.64
CA LEU A 134 -18.74 4.96 -7.07
C LEU A 134 -18.18 5.90 -8.14
N VAL A 135 -17.67 5.35 -9.24
CA VAL A 135 -17.14 6.15 -10.36
C VAL A 135 -18.25 6.99 -10.98
N LYS A 136 -19.45 6.43 -11.17
CA LYS A 136 -20.61 7.22 -11.64
C LYS A 136 -20.95 8.38 -10.71
N ALA A 137 -20.95 8.14 -9.40
CA ALA A 137 -21.25 9.19 -8.43
C ALA A 137 -20.24 10.36 -8.45
N TYR A 138 -18.99 10.11 -8.88
CA TYR A 138 -17.99 11.16 -9.06
C TYR A 138 -18.02 11.82 -10.44
N ALA A 139 -18.38 11.07 -11.49
CA ALA A 139 -18.38 11.57 -12.86
C ALA A 139 -19.58 12.49 -13.18
N GLY A 140 -20.69 12.34 -12.45
CA GLY A 140 -21.96 13.03 -12.74
C GLY A 140 -22.88 12.19 -13.61
#